data_AF-A0A1I2QU64-F1
#
_entry.id   AF-A0A1I2QU64-F1
#
_cell.length_a   1.000
_cell.length_b   1.000
_cell.length_c   1.000
_cell.angle_alpha   90.00
_cell.angle_beta   90.00
_cell.angle_gamma   90.00
#
_symmetry.space_group_name_H-M   'P 1'
#
loop_
_entity.id
_entity.type
_entity.pdbx_description
1 polymer ?
#
loop_
_entity_poly.entity_id
_entity_poly.type
_entity_poly.pdbx_seq_one_letter_code
_entity_poly.pdbx_strand_id
1 'polypeptide(L)'
;MKNVSENNINFIVCSNTKSIQSNIMKKYKHSIKNVLMIFPLSDEIELTQIDEEALSKIDAVICAGDGKEEPLECDFDKVLKIRDDCVKLNKNFIFRDTGRLFKMNGKVYHIPKGVGKEQAKKAKVDYFISQVDKEIYEEETLWERLAKSKFRSKFKMSQKDKDYYGEKGEETINSHAHDFIEKRLAPKNPKRDGRQTPLNGHPVFLAQHATGTCCRGCLEKWHRIPQNKALDAEEQNYVCNVIMAWIKKEMEN
;
A
#
# COMPACT_ATOMS: atom_id res chain seq x y z
N MET A 1 3.27 -11.62 15.94
CA MET A 1 4.01 -10.33 15.77
C MET A 1 3.12 -9.18 16.21
N LYS A 2 3.56 -8.38 17.21
CA LYS A 2 2.85 -7.18 17.66
C LYS A 2 2.59 -6.24 16.46
N ASN A 3 1.34 -5.77 16.34
CA ASN A 3 0.88 -4.81 15.35
C ASN A 3 1.85 -3.64 15.18
N VAL A 4 2.68 -3.68 14.14
CA VAL A 4 3.29 -2.47 13.58
C VAL A 4 2.25 -1.88 12.63
N SER A 5 1.19 -1.29 13.19
CA SER A 5 0.26 -0.35 12.52
C SER A 5 -1.03 -0.13 13.34
N GLU A 6 -0.89 0.31 14.58
CA GLU A 6 -1.63 1.54 14.90
C GLU A 6 -0.67 2.67 14.54
N ASN A 7 -0.65 3.03 13.26
CA ASN A 7 0.13 4.15 12.77
C ASN A 7 -0.35 5.40 13.51
N ASN A 8 0.45 5.85 14.47
CA ASN A 8 0.25 7.05 15.27
C ASN A 8 0.47 8.29 14.38
N ILE A 9 -0.35 8.45 13.35
CA ILE A 9 -0.30 9.54 12.38
C ILE A 9 -1.14 10.71 12.91
N ASN A 10 -0.56 11.90 12.86
CA ASN A 10 -1.26 13.14 13.14
C ASN A 10 -1.81 13.74 11.85
N PHE A 11 -3.13 13.81 11.72
CA PHE A 11 -3.78 14.46 10.58
C PHE A 11 -4.03 15.95 10.84
N ILE A 12 -3.50 16.79 9.97
CA ILE A 12 -3.72 18.24 9.95
C ILE A 12 -4.64 18.55 8.78
N VAL A 13 -5.94 18.68 9.06
CA VAL A 13 -6.95 18.89 8.02
C VAL A 13 -7.05 20.37 7.64
N CYS A 14 -6.97 20.65 6.34
CA CYS A 14 -7.14 21.97 5.73
C CYS A 14 -8.00 21.87 4.46
N SER A 15 -8.61 22.97 4.03
CA SER A 15 -9.39 23.03 2.78
C SER A 15 -8.95 24.13 1.83
N ASN A 16 -8.04 25.02 2.24
CA ASN A 16 -7.56 26.15 1.45
C ASN A 16 -6.11 26.52 1.82
N THR A 17 -5.36 27.06 0.86
CA THR A 17 -3.94 27.43 1.00
C THR A 17 -3.66 28.34 2.19
N LYS A 18 -4.49 29.38 2.38
CA LYS A 18 -4.31 30.41 3.42
C LYS A 18 -4.26 29.83 4.83
N SER A 19 -5.02 28.76 5.07
CA SER A 19 -5.12 28.14 6.39
C SER A 19 -3.98 27.17 6.71
N ILE A 20 -3.27 26.64 5.70
CA ILE A 20 -2.38 25.49 5.87
C ILE A 20 -1.24 25.82 6.83
N GLN A 21 -0.46 26.87 6.57
CA GLN A 21 0.71 27.24 7.37
C GLN A 21 0.36 27.38 8.86
N SER A 22 -0.69 28.16 9.17
CA SER A 22 -1.13 28.36 10.55
C SER A 22 -1.63 27.07 11.22
N ASN A 23 -2.25 26.16 10.48
CA ASN A 23 -2.71 24.88 11.00
C ASN A 23 -1.55 23.91 11.25
N ILE A 24 -0.56 23.86 10.35
CA ILE A 24 0.65 23.07 10.54
C ILE A 24 1.32 23.48 11.84
N MET A 25 1.58 24.78 12.02
CA MET A 25 2.28 25.26 13.21
C MET A 25 1.51 25.01 14.51
N LYS A 26 0.17 25.11 14.49
CA LYS A 26 -0.66 24.87 15.68
C LYS A 26 -0.85 23.40 16.04
N LYS A 27 -0.91 22.52 15.04
CA LYS A 27 -1.33 21.12 15.21
C LYS A 27 -0.19 20.12 15.06
N TYR A 28 1.00 20.56 14.69
CA TYR A 28 2.18 19.73 14.59
C TYR A 28 2.45 18.98 15.91
N LYS A 29 2.86 17.72 15.80
CA LYS A 29 3.25 16.87 16.92
C LYS A 29 4.63 16.27 16.67
N HIS A 30 5.50 16.40 17.66
CA HIS A 30 6.86 15.87 17.63
C HIS A 30 6.87 14.34 17.68
N SER A 31 7.91 13.75 17.07
CA SER A 31 8.19 12.30 17.12
C SER A 31 7.11 11.39 16.54
N ILE A 32 6.17 11.95 15.78
CA ILE A 32 5.15 11.20 15.04
C ILE A 32 5.02 11.74 13.62
N LYS A 33 4.49 10.91 12.72
CA LYS A 33 4.28 11.29 11.32
C LYS A 33 3.12 12.29 11.22
N ASN A 34 3.37 13.43 10.59
CA ASN A 34 2.37 14.48 10.38
C ASN A 34 1.92 14.48 8.92
N VAL A 35 0.60 14.39 8.71
CA VAL A 35 -0.01 14.33 7.39
C VAL A 35 -0.90 15.54 7.19
N LEU A 36 -0.62 16.31 6.13
CA LEU A 36 -1.50 17.38 5.69
C LEU A 36 -2.63 16.78 4.87
N MET A 37 -3.86 16.83 5.40
CA MET A 37 -5.05 16.31 4.73
C MET A 37 -5.84 17.48 4.12
N ILE A 38 -5.80 17.59 2.80
CA ILE A 38 -6.61 18.52 2.03
C ILE A 38 -8.00 17.91 1.80
N PHE A 39 -8.96 18.30 2.63
CA PHE A 39 -10.31 17.76 2.61
C PHE A 39 -11.37 18.77 3.09
N PRO A 40 -12.46 18.97 2.33
CA PRO A 40 -12.58 18.61 0.91
C PRO A 40 -11.59 19.39 0.04
N LEU A 41 -11.08 18.74 -1.02
CA LEU A 41 -10.42 19.47 -2.10
C LEU A 41 -11.47 20.12 -2.99
N SER A 42 -11.74 21.40 -2.73
CA SER A 42 -12.60 22.25 -3.57
C SER A 42 -11.83 23.43 -4.18
N ASP A 43 -10.91 24.01 -3.41
CA ASP A 43 -10.13 25.17 -3.81
C ASP A 43 -8.78 24.77 -4.43
N GLU A 44 -8.16 25.70 -5.15
CA GLU A 44 -6.80 25.53 -5.61
C GLU A 44 -5.82 25.60 -4.42
N ILE A 45 -4.93 24.61 -4.34
CA ILE A 45 -3.89 24.51 -3.31
C ILE A 45 -2.53 24.70 -3.97
N GLU A 46 -1.73 25.61 -3.40
CA GLU A 46 -0.36 25.86 -3.86
C GLU A 46 0.60 25.63 -2.70
N LEU A 47 1.18 24.43 -2.65
CA LEU A 47 2.07 24.08 -1.54
C LEU A 47 3.38 24.87 -1.61
N THR A 48 3.80 25.26 -2.83
CA THR A 48 5.01 26.07 -3.03
C THR A 48 4.92 27.48 -2.45
N GLN A 49 3.73 27.96 -2.09
CA GLN A 49 3.56 29.26 -1.41
C GLN A 49 3.70 29.17 0.12
N ILE A 50 3.83 27.96 0.66
CA ILE A 50 3.92 27.74 2.10
C ILE A 50 5.38 27.81 2.52
N ASP A 51 5.61 28.41 3.68
CA ASP A 51 6.95 28.51 4.23
C ASP A 51 7.62 27.12 4.38
N GLU A 52 8.92 27.08 4.10
CA GLU A 52 9.71 25.84 4.12
C GLU A 52 9.76 25.20 5.52
N GLU A 53 9.72 26.03 6.58
CA GLU A 53 9.77 25.58 7.96
C GLU A 53 8.51 24.77 8.33
N ALA A 54 7.34 25.16 7.85
CA ALA A 54 6.07 24.49 8.03
C ALA A 54 6.02 23.23 7.18
N LEU A 55 6.42 23.30 5.91
CA LEU A 55 6.47 22.12 5.03
C LEU A 55 7.47 21.07 5.52
N SER A 56 8.55 21.46 6.18
CA SER A 56 9.51 20.53 6.80
C SER A 56 8.86 19.64 7.87
N LYS A 57 7.78 20.12 8.51
CA LYS A 57 7.02 19.42 9.56
C LYS A 57 5.99 18.43 9.01
N ILE A 58 5.82 18.33 7.68
CA ILE A 58 4.86 17.43 7.02
C ILE A 58 5.60 16.30 6.32
N ASP A 59 5.17 15.06 6.58
CA ASP A 59 5.75 13.85 5.96
C ASP A 59 5.00 13.41 4.70
N ALA A 60 3.69 13.66 4.65
CA ALA A 60 2.85 13.31 3.51
C ALA A 60 1.67 14.28 3.34
N VAL A 61 1.19 14.38 2.11
CA VAL A 61 -0.02 15.11 1.75
C VAL A 61 -1.06 14.13 1.24
N ILE A 62 -2.28 14.23 1.75
CA ILE A 62 -3.44 13.47 1.28
C ILE A 62 -4.48 14.45 0.78
N CYS A 63 -5.04 14.21 -0.41
CA CYS A 63 -6.20 14.97 -0.88
C CYS A 63 -7.41 14.05 -1.13
N ALA A 64 -8.61 14.59 -0.94
CA ALA A 64 -9.86 13.88 -1.17
C ALA A 64 -11.04 14.84 -1.41
N GLY A 65 -11.98 14.45 -2.26
CA GLY A 65 -13.31 15.07 -2.37
C GLY A 65 -14.25 14.63 -1.24
N ASP A 66 -15.36 15.33 -1.01
CA ASP A 66 -16.34 14.95 0.01
C ASP A 66 -17.46 14.04 -0.49
N GLY A 67 -18.06 13.32 0.46
CA GLY A 67 -19.17 12.40 0.23
C GLY A 67 -20.52 12.92 0.72
N LYS A 68 -20.70 14.24 0.88
CA LYS A 68 -21.94 14.85 1.36
C LYS A 68 -23.08 14.69 0.34
N GLU A 69 -24.32 14.95 0.76
CA GLU A 69 -25.47 14.92 -0.15
C GLU A 69 -25.40 16.03 -1.21
N GLU A 70 -24.91 17.21 -0.82
CA GLU A 70 -24.53 18.30 -1.71
C GLU A 70 -22.99 18.41 -1.71
N PRO A 71 -22.31 17.60 -2.55
CA PRO A 71 -20.86 17.55 -2.56
C PRO A 71 -20.22 18.74 -3.26
N LEU A 72 -19.04 19.14 -2.80
CA LEU A 72 -18.19 20.06 -3.55
C LEU A 72 -17.52 19.33 -4.73
N GLU A 73 -17.30 20.06 -5.81
CA GLU A 73 -16.59 19.55 -6.97
C GLU A 73 -15.12 19.31 -6.62
N CYS A 74 -14.68 18.06 -6.74
CA CYS A 74 -13.28 17.68 -6.68
C CYS A 74 -12.69 17.65 -8.10
N ASP A 75 -11.85 18.63 -8.41
CA ASP A 75 -11.24 18.77 -9.75
C ASP A 75 -9.91 18.01 -9.82
N PHE A 76 -9.80 17.07 -10.77
CA PHE A 76 -8.63 16.24 -10.95
C PHE A 76 -7.39 17.03 -11.37
N ASP A 77 -7.53 18.14 -12.10
CA ASP A 77 -6.39 18.97 -12.48
C ASP A 77 -5.74 19.59 -11.23
N LYS A 78 -6.56 19.93 -10.21
CA LYS A 78 -6.07 20.40 -8.90
C LYS A 78 -5.36 19.28 -8.13
N VAL A 79 -5.87 18.05 -8.20
CA VAL A 79 -5.21 16.85 -7.61
C VAL A 79 -3.81 16.68 -8.20
N LEU A 80 -3.69 16.75 -9.53
CA LEU A 80 -2.41 16.61 -10.24
C LEU A 80 -1.43 17.75 -9.91
N LYS A 81 -1.91 18.99 -9.79
CA LYS A 81 -1.07 20.13 -9.38
C LYS A 81 -0.45 19.91 -7.98
N ILE A 82 -1.25 19.49 -7.00
CA ILE A 82 -0.75 19.20 -5.64
C ILE A 82 0.25 18.05 -5.66
N ARG A 83 -0.03 17.01 -6.46
CA ARG A 83 0.88 15.88 -6.65
C ARG A 83 2.24 16.36 -7.17
N ASP A 84 2.25 17.22 -8.17
CA ASP A 84 3.49 17.74 -8.76
C ASP A 84 4.26 18.64 -7.80
N ASP A 85 3.56 19.45 -6.99
CA ASP A 85 4.19 20.19 -5.90
C ASP A 85 4.84 19.25 -4.88
N CYS A 86 4.17 18.17 -4.50
CA CYS A 86 4.71 17.17 -3.57
C CYS A 86 5.96 16.48 -4.15
N VAL A 87 5.98 16.17 -5.44
CA VAL A 87 7.17 15.63 -6.12
C VAL A 87 8.34 16.61 -6.02
N LYS A 88 8.13 17.89 -6.33
CA LYS A 88 9.17 18.94 -6.24
C LYS A 88 9.71 19.12 -4.82
N LEU A 89 8.82 19.03 -3.83
CA LEU A 89 9.14 19.19 -2.41
C LEU A 89 9.69 17.90 -1.76
N ASN A 90 9.81 16.81 -2.53
CA ASN A 90 10.15 15.49 -2.03
C ASN A 90 9.27 15.07 -0.83
N LYS A 91 7.94 15.13 -1.03
CA LYS A 91 6.90 14.72 -0.07
C LYS A 91 6.05 13.61 -0.64
N ASN A 92 5.61 12.68 0.20
CA ASN A 92 4.65 11.65 -0.20
C ASN A 92 3.30 12.30 -0.55
N PHE A 93 2.61 11.78 -1.56
CA PHE A 93 1.31 12.26 -2.01
C PHE A 93 0.34 11.09 -2.24
N ILE A 94 -0.89 11.22 -1.74
CA ILE A 94 -1.94 10.22 -1.90
C ILE A 94 -3.26 10.90 -2.32
N PHE A 95 -3.88 10.41 -3.39
CA PHE A 95 -5.25 10.76 -3.75
C PHE A 95 -6.21 9.71 -3.19
N ARG A 96 -6.94 10.08 -2.13
CA ARG A 96 -7.65 9.10 -1.29
C ARG A 96 -9.07 8.82 -1.75
N ASP A 97 -9.79 9.82 -2.23
CA ASP A 97 -11.21 9.70 -2.59
C ASP A 97 -11.60 10.77 -3.62
N THR A 98 -12.34 10.38 -4.66
CA THR A 98 -12.88 11.32 -5.66
C THR A 98 -14.01 12.20 -5.11
N GLY A 99 -14.59 11.84 -3.97
CA GLY A 99 -15.85 12.40 -3.52
C GLY A 99 -17.02 11.99 -4.42
N ARG A 100 -18.17 12.62 -4.23
CA ARG A 100 -19.41 12.36 -5.00
C ARG A 100 -19.57 13.20 -6.27
N LEU A 101 -18.84 14.30 -6.40
CA LEU A 101 -18.84 15.17 -7.58
C LEU A 101 -17.41 15.39 -8.03
N PHE A 102 -17.03 14.72 -9.12
CA PHE A 102 -15.64 14.66 -9.58
C PHE A 102 -15.52 15.23 -10.98
N LYS A 103 -14.58 16.13 -11.22
CA LYS A 103 -14.33 16.73 -12.54
C LYS A 103 -13.00 16.24 -13.09
N MET A 104 -13.00 15.81 -14.35
CA MET A 104 -11.80 15.36 -15.06
C MET A 104 -11.94 15.70 -16.55
N ASN A 105 -10.91 16.30 -17.14
CA ASN A 105 -10.90 16.71 -18.55
C ASN A 105 -12.10 17.60 -18.92
N GLY A 106 -12.46 18.53 -18.03
CA GLY A 106 -13.60 19.44 -18.20
C GLY A 106 -14.98 18.80 -18.07
N LYS A 107 -15.08 17.49 -17.83
CA LYS A 107 -16.35 16.78 -17.61
C LYS A 107 -16.57 16.49 -16.14
N VAL A 108 -17.80 16.71 -15.67
CA VAL A 108 -18.24 16.41 -14.30
C VAL A 108 -18.91 15.03 -14.25
N TYR A 109 -18.58 14.27 -13.22
CA TYR A 109 -19.03 12.91 -12.96
C TYR A 109 -19.67 12.84 -11.56
N HIS A 110 -20.88 12.29 -11.49
CA HIS A 110 -21.51 11.94 -10.21
C HIS A 110 -21.08 10.53 -9.81
N ILE A 111 -20.28 10.43 -8.76
CA ILE A 111 -19.72 9.18 -8.28
C ILE A 111 -20.68 8.58 -7.23
N PRO A 112 -21.08 7.30 -7.37
CA PRO A 112 -21.90 6.64 -6.37
C PRO A 112 -21.25 6.64 -4.98
N LYS A 113 -22.09 6.66 -3.94
CA LYS A 113 -21.61 6.57 -2.55
C LYS A 113 -20.82 5.29 -2.34
N GLY A 114 -19.67 5.39 -1.67
CA GLY A 114 -18.84 4.25 -1.29
C GLY A 114 -17.85 3.74 -2.35
N VAL A 115 -17.91 4.23 -3.60
CA VAL A 115 -16.95 3.81 -4.64
C VAL A 115 -15.84 4.83 -4.91
N GLY A 116 -15.90 6.04 -4.34
CA GLY A 116 -14.95 7.12 -4.64
C GLY A 116 -13.49 6.78 -4.34
N LYS A 117 -13.21 6.09 -3.22
CA LYS A 117 -11.86 5.55 -2.92
C LYS A 117 -11.34 4.58 -3.97
N GLU A 118 -12.20 3.68 -4.45
CA GLU A 118 -11.81 2.71 -5.48
C GLU A 118 -11.53 3.41 -6.81
N GLN A 119 -12.31 4.44 -7.15
CA GLN A 119 -12.10 5.25 -8.34
C GLN A 119 -10.79 6.06 -8.25
N ALA A 120 -10.51 6.67 -7.09
CA ALA A 120 -9.25 7.39 -6.86
C ALA A 120 -8.03 6.47 -7.05
N LYS A 121 -8.07 5.25 -6.48
CA LYS A 121 -7.00 4.24 -6.66
C LYS A 121 -6.76 3.87 -8.13
N LYS A 122 -7.81 3.86 -8.98
CA LYS A 122 -7.67 3.56 -10.42
C LYS A 122 -6.92 4.64 -11.18
N ALA A 123 -6.84 5.87 -10.65
CA ALA A 123 -6.09 6.96 -11.26
C ALA A 123 -4.57 6.73 -11.20
N LYS A 124 -4.07 5.93 -10.25
CA LYS A 124 -2.63 5.60 -10.08
C LYS A 124 -1.73 6.84 -10.02
N VAL A 125 -2.19 7.88 -9.32
CA VAL A 125 -1.48 9.17 -9.20
C VAL A 125 -0.65 9.31 -7.93
N ASP A 126 -0.80 8.39 -6.97
CA ASP A 126 -0.05 8.41 -5.71
C ASP A 126 1.46 8.42 -5.98
N TYR A 127 2.19 9.18 -5.16
CA TYR A 127 3.63 9.31 -5.20
C TYR A 127 4.21 9.02 -3.82
N PHE A 128 5.14 8.07 -3.77
CA PHE A 128 5.85 7.72 -2.55
C PHE A 128 7.34 7.91 -2.79
N ILE A 129 8.02 8.54 -1.82
CA ILE A 129 9.47 8.79 -1.87
C ILE A 129 10.23 7.46 -1.76
N SER A 130 9.70 6.51 -0.99
CA SER A 130 10.26 5.18 -0.82
C SER A 130 9.19 4.09 -0.75
N GLN A 131 9.61 2.83 -0.89
CA GLN A 131 8.73 1.68 -0.71
C GLN A 131 8.27 1.54 0.76
N VAL A 132 9.08 1.99 1.73
CA VAL A 132 8.72 2.02 3.15
C VAL A 132 7.60 3.03 3.40
N ASP A 133 7.70 4.23 2.81
CA ASP A 133 6.64 5.25 2.93
C ASP A 133 5.31 4.76 2.36
N LYS A 134 5.37 4.02 1.25
CA LYS A 134 4.18 3.40 0.67
C LYS A 134 3.47 2.48 1.66
N GLU A 135 4.20 1.63 2.38
CA GLU A 135 3.60 0.75 3.39
C GLU A 135 3.02 1.51 4.58
N ILE A 136 3.60 2.67 4.93
CA ILE A 136 3.11 3.54 6.01
C ILE A 136 1.81 4.25 5.63
N TYR A 137 1.70 4.74 4.39
CA TYR A 137 0.61 5.64 3.97
C TYR A 137 -0.46 4.97 3.10
N GLU A 138 -0.22 3.77 2.56
CA GLU A 138 -1.24 2.98 1.87
C GLU A 138 -2.40 2.68 2.84
N GLU A 139 -3.64 2.80 2.36
CA GLU A 139 -4.84 2.64 3.21
C GLU A 139 -4.98 1.26 3.83
N GLU A 140 -4.44 0.25 3.15
CA GLU A 140 -4.59 -1.13 3.53
C GLU A 140 -3.24 -1.82 3.45
N THR A 141 -2.86 -2.47 4.54
CA THR A 141 -1.69 -3.34 4.59
C THR A 141 -1.83 -4.51 3.61
N LEU A 142 -0.71 -5.13 3.27
CA LEU A 142 -0.69 -6.38 2.49
C LEU A 142 -1.65 -7.42 3.09
N TRP A 143 -1.63 -7.59 4.42
CA TRP A 143 -2.43 -8.59 5.13
C TRP A 143 -3.94 -8.32 5.05
N GLU A 144 -4.36 -7.06 5.16
CA GLU A 144 -5.78 -6.67 5.00
C GLU A 144 -6.25 -6.92 3.55
N ARG A 145 -5.42 -6.56 2.57
CA ARG A 145 -5.70 -6.80 1.15
C ARG A 145 -5.81 -8.30 0.84
N LEU A 146 -4.91 -9.12 1.40
CA LEU A 146 -4.96 -10.57 1.27
C LEU A 146 -6.20 -11.16 1.95
N ALA A 147 -6.57 -10.68 3.15
CA ALA A 147 -7.76 -11.14 3.88
C ALA A 147 -9.07 -10.84 3.13
N LYS A 148 -9.14 -9.72 2.38
CA LYS A 148 -10.31 -9.38 1.54
C LYS A 148 -10.42 -10.24 0.26
N SER A 149 -9.34 -10.89 -0.16
CA SER A 149 -9.34 -11.72 -1.36
C SER A 149 -10.01 -13.07 -1.11
N LYS A 150 -11.19 -13.30 -1.70
CA LYS A 150 -11.93 -14.58 -1.62
C LYS A 150 -11.10 -15.81 -1.97
N PHE A 151 -10.07 -15.67 -2.81
CA PHE A 151 -9.18 -16.78 -3.14
C PHE A 151 -8.11 -17.00 -2.07
N ARG A 152 -7.45 -15.91 -1.63
CA ARG A 152 -6.30 -15.98 -0.72
C ARG A 152 -6.71 -16.24 0.73
N SER A 153 -7.83 -15.69 1.18
CA SER A 153 -8.31 -15.86 2.55
C SER A 153 -8.84 -17.26 2.88
N LYS A 154 -8.96 -18.15 1.88
CA LYS A 154 -9.39 -19.54 2.07
C LYS A 154 -8.26 -20.48 2.50
N PHE A 155 -7.00 -20.10 2.29
CA PHE A 155 -5.88 -20.95 2.65
C PHE A 155 -5.72 -20.98 4.17
N LYS A 156 -5.60 -22.18 4.72
CA LYS A 156 -5.34 -22.45 6.13
C LYS A 156 -4.37 -23.61 6.25
N MET A 157 -3.46 -23.55 7.20
CA MET A 157 -2.48 -24.61 7.39
C MET A 157 -3.13 -25.89 7.91
N SER A 158 -2.85 -27.02 7.26
CA SER A 158 -3.35 -28.33 7.70
C SER A 158 -2.58 -28.81 8.93
N GLN A 159 -3.16 -29.72 9.73
CA GLN A 159 -2.44 -30.31 10.86
C GLN A 159 -1.14 -31.00 10.41
N LYS A 160 -1.17 -31.69 9.27
CA LYS A 160 0.01 -32.33 8.68
C LYS A 160 1.13 -31.31 8.38
N ASP A 161 0.78 -30.14 7.85
CA ASP A 161 1.76 -29.09 7.56
C ASP A 161 2.28 -28.44 8.86
N LYS A 162 1.43 -28.30 9.89
CA LYS A 162 1.83 -27.85 11.24
C LYS A 162 2.81 -28.84 11.88
N ASP A 163 2.54 -30.14 11.79
CA ASP A 163 3.39 -31.20 12.33
C ASP A 163 4.74 -31.21 11.60
N TYR A 164 4.74 -31.08 10.27
CA TYR A 164 5.97 -30.98 9.48
C TYR A 164 6.80 -29.73 9.84
N TYR A 165 6.15 -28.58 10.04
CA TYR A 165 6.82 -27.38 10.54
C TYR A 165 7.44 -27.62 11.92
N GLY A 166 6.69 -28.24 12.84
CA GLY A 166 7.18 -28.59 14.18
C GLY A 166 8.35 -29.57 14.18
N GLU A 167 8.35 -30.56 13.28
CA GLU A 167 9.43 -31.55 13.13
C GLU A 167 10.71 -30.92 12.55
N LYS A 168 10.58 -30.05 11.53
CA LYS A 168 11.74 -29.47 10.84
C LYS A 168 12.30 -28.21 11.50
N GLY A 169 11.45 -27.44 12.17
CA GLY A 169 11.81 -26.16 12.78
C GLY A 169 11.87 -24.99 11.79
N GLU A 170 11.83 -23.78 12.35
CA GLU A 170 11.72 -22.52 11.61
C GLU A 170 12.86 -22.30 10.60
N GLU A 171 14.10 -22.51 11.04
CA GLU A 171 15.30 -22.27 10.23
C GLU A 171 15.31 -23.12 8.97
N THR A 172 14.99 -24.42 9.11
CA THR A 172 14.89 -25.37 7.99
C THR A 172 13.79 -24.95 7.02
N ILE A 173 12.61 -24.56 7.53
CA ILE A 173 11.49 -24.13 6.68
C ILE A 173 11.81 -22.82 5.95
N ASN A 174 12.52 -21.90 6.60
CA ASN A 174 13.00 -20.67 5.96
C ASN A 174 14.01 -20.99 4.84
N SER A 175 14.96 -21.89 5.09
CA SER A 175 15.90 -22.38 4.09
C SER A 175 15.18 -22.98 2.87
N HIS A 176 14.17 -23.83 3.11
CA HIS A 176 13.33 -24.36 2.02
C HIS A 176 12.61 -23.25 1.24
N ALA A 177 12.15 -22.20 1.90
CA ALA A 177 11.54 -21.06 1.23
C ALA A 177 12.51 -20.37 0.28
N HIS A 178 13.73 -20.06 0.73
CA HIS A 178 14.78 -19.51 -0.12
C HIS A 178 15.06 -20.39 -1.33
N ASP A 179 15.25 -21.70 -1.10
CA ASP A 179 15.47 -22.70 -2.15
C ASP A 179 14.36 -22.69 -3.21
N PHE A 180 13.10 -22.62 -2.80
CA PHE A 180 11.96 -22.59 -3.71
C PHE A 180 11.86 -21.27 -4.46
N ILE A 181 12.09 -20.13 -3.81
CA ILE A 181 12.07 -18.81 -4.45
C ILE A 181 13.18 -18.72 -5.49
N GLU A 182 14.41 -19.09 -5.13
CA GLU A 182 15.56 -19.05 -6.02
C GLU A 182 15.31 -19.92 -7.28
N LYS A 183 14.84 -21.16 -7.10
CA LYS A 183 14.69 -22.10 -8.22
C LYS A 183 13.45 -21.81 -9.09
N ARG A 184 12.36 -21.31 -8.49
CA ARG A 184 11.04 -21.24 -9.16
C ARG A 184 10.57 -19.83 -9.49
N LEU A 185 11.13 -18.79 -8.88
CA LEU A 185 10.65 -17.41 -9.04
C LEU A 185 11.75 -16.43 -9.40
N ALA A 186 12.96 -16.56 -8.84
CA ALA A 186 14.04 -15.61 -9.04
C ALA A 186 14.47 -15.41 -10.51
N PRO A 187 14.49 -16.42 -11.40
CA PRO A 187 14.85 -16.22 -12.79
C PRO A 187 13.94 -15.20 -13.47
N LYS A 188 14.47 -14.39 -14.39
CA LYS A 188 13.68 -13.42 -15.17
C LYS A 188 12.50 -14.08 -15.91
N ASN A 189 12.71 -15.30 -16.42
CA ASN A 189 11.68 -16.09 -17.11
C ASN A 189 11.51 -17.46 -16.41
N PRO A 190 10.71 -17.56 -15.32
CA PRO A 190 10.54 -18.82 -14.60
C PRO A 190 9.86 -19.90 -15.45
N LYS A 191 10.27 -21.16 -15.27
CA LYS A 191 9.64 -22.30 -15.95
C LYS A 191 8.19 -22.45 -15.49
N ARG A 192 7.25 -22.47 -16.44
CA ARG A 192 5.80 -22.60 -16.20
C ARG A 192 5.25 -21.51 -15.25
N ASP A 193 5.66 -20.26 -15.45
CA ASP A 193 5.14 -19.15 -14.66
C ASP A 193 3.60 -19.10 -14.67
N GLY A 194 3.00 -18.88 -13.50
CA GLY A 194 1.58 -19.06 -13.22
C GLY A 194 1.19 -20.47 -12.74
N ARG A 195 2.07 -21.46 -12.89
CA ARG A 195 1.86 -22.88 -12.48
C ARG A 195 3.10 -23.53 -11.86
N GLN A 196 4.13 -22.75 -11.53
CA GLN A 196 5.41 -23.25 -11.03
C GLN A 196 5.35 -23.74 -9.58
N THR A 197 4.40 -23.23 -8.80
CA THR A 197 4.25 -23.52 -7.38
C THR A 197 3.08 -24.48 -7.16
N PRO A 198 3.33 -25.72 -6.70
CA PRO A 198 2.28 -26.66 -6.33
C PRO A 198 1.31 -26.06 -5.30
N LEU A 199 0.08 -26.57 -5.22
CA LEU A 199 -0.88 -26.11 -4.19
C LEU A 199 -0.67 -26.77 -2.82
N ASN A 200 -0.05 -27.94 -2.79
CA ASN A 200 0.10 -28.79 -1.61
C ASN A 200 1.48 -29.48 -1.60
N GLY A 201 1.75 -30.23 -0.52
CA GLY A 201 2.96 -31.04 -0.37
C GLY A 201 4.10 -30.36 0.39
N HIS A 202 3.96 -29.07 0.73
CA HIS A 202 4.87 -28.36 1.62
C HIS A 202 4.20 -27.11 2.21
N PRO A 203 4.40 -26.76 3.49
CA PRO A 203 3.82 -25.55 4.10
C PRO A 203 4.19 -24.26 3.35
N VAL A 204 5.42 -24.16 2.83
CA VAL A 204 5.84 -23.03 1.99
C VAL A 204 4.99 -22.86 0.74
N PHE A 205 4.63 -23.96 0.05
CA PHE A 205 3.80 -23.85 -1.16
C PHE A 205 2.42 -23.30 -0.84
N LEU A 206 1.82 -23.81 0.24
CA LEU A 206 0.54 -23.30 0.74
C LEU A 206 0.65 -21.81 1.09
N ALA A 207 1.70 -21.42 1.82
CA ALA A 207 1.97 -20.04 2.19
C ALA A 207 2.20 -19.13 0.97
N GLN A 208 2.85 -19.62 -0.09
CA GLN A 208 3.02 -18.87 -1.33
C GLN A 208 1.67 -18.54 -1.98
N HIS A 209 0.73 -19.50 -1.95
CA HIS A 209 -0.63 -19.26 -2.41
C HIS A 209 -1.43 -18.39 -1.46
N ALA A 210 -1.25 -18.48 -0.15
CA ALA A 210 -1.94 -17.60 0.78
C ALA A 210 -1.48 -16.14 0.64
N THR A 211 -0.18 -15.92 0.39
CA THR A 211 0.45 -14.59 0.40
C THR A 211 0.53 -13.92 -0.97
N GLY A 212 0.23 -14.62 -2.06
CA GLY A 212 0.37 -14.04 -3.40
C GLY A 212 1.80 -14.03 -3.92
N THR A 213 2.64 -14.96 -3.46
CA THR A 213 4.04 -15.12 -3.87
C THR A 213 4.26 -16.39 -4.72
N CYS A 214 3.20 -16.94 -5.33
CA CYS A 214 3.23 -18.19 -6.10
C CYS A 214 3.64 -18.06 -7.58
N CYS A 215 3.59 -16.86 -8.16
CA CYS A 215 4.01 -16.59 -9.55
C CYS A 215 4.37 -15.11 -9.76
N ARG A 216 4.97 -14.76 -10.91
CA ARG A 216 5.36 -13.36 -11.19
C ARG A 216 4.16 -12.43 -11.28
N GLY A 217 3.06 -12.85 -11.90
CA GLY A 217 1.83 -12.07 -11.92
C GLY A 217 1.23 -11.82 -10.53
N CYS A 218 1.45 -12.74 -9.58
CA CYS A 218 1.04 -12.53 -8.20
C CYS A 218 2.00 -11.58 -7.46
N LEU A 219 3.32 -11.71 -7.68
CA LEU A 219 4.31 -10.77 -7.15
C LEU A 219 4.04 -9.33 -7.60
N GLU A 220 3.72 -9.11 -8.87
CA GLU A 220 3.35 -7.78 -9.37
C GLU A 220 2.04 -7.28 -8.75
N LYS A 221 1.02 -8.14 -8.69
CA LYS A 221 -0.31 -7.77 -8.18
C LYS A 221 -0.33 -7.49 -6.68
N TRP A 222 0.41 -8.25 -5.88
CA TRP A 222 0.34 -8.19 -4.42
C TRP A 222 1.50 -7.40 -3.83
N HIS A 223 2.70 -7.59 -4.37
CA HIS A 223 3.96 -7.08 -3.83
C HIS A 223 4.61 -6.00 -4.70
N ARG A 224 4.03 -5.67 -5.87
CA ARG A 224 4.53 -4.65 -6.80
C ARG A 224 5.93 -4.93 -7.36
N ILE A 225 6.36 -6.18 -7.33
CA ILE A 225 7.61 -6.61 -7.95
C ILE A 225 7.36 -6.89 -9.44
N PRO A 226 8.03 -6.17 -10.38
CA PRO A 226 7.79 -6.34 -11.82
C PRO A 226 8.15 -7.74 -12.33
N GLN A 227 7.39 -8.25 -13.30
CA GLN A 227 7.63 -9.58 -13.88
C GLN A 227 8.90 -9.65 -14.74
N ASN A 228 9.28 -8.54 -15.38
CA ASN A 228 10.29 -8.50 -16.44
C ASN A 228 11.75 -8.37 -15.96
N LYS A 229 12.03 -8.70 -14.69
CA LYS A 229 13.38 -8.74 -14.12
C LYS A 229 13.63 -9.99 -13.28
N ALA A 230 14.89 -10.41 -13.20
CA ALA A 230 15.28 -11.37 -12.18
C ALA A 230 15.05 -10.76 -10.79
N LEU A 231 14.66 -11.59 -9.81
CA LEU A 231 14.58 -11.11 -8.43
C LEU A 231 15.99 -10.91 -7.91
N ASP A 232 16.28 -9.73 -7.39
CA ASP A 232 17.52 -9.48 -6.64
C ASP A 232 17.45 -10.12 -5.25
N ALA A 233 18.57 -10.11 -4.53
CA ALA A 233 18.66 -10.74 -3.21
C ALA A 233 17.69 -10.11 -2.19
N GLU A 234 17.46 -8.80 -2.28
CA GLU A 234 16.55 -8.09 -1.38
C GLU A 234 15.11 -8.50 -1.62
N GLU A 235 14.69 -8.59 -2.89
CA GLU A 235 13.36 -9.06 -3.26
C GLU A 235 13.13 -10.52 -2.87
N GLN A 236 14.12 -11.39 -3.04
CA GLN A 236 14.03 -12.78 -2.61
C GLN A 236 13.88 -12.90 -1.08
N ASN A 237 14.68 -12.13 -0.33
CA ASN A 237 14.58 -12.07 1.13
C ASN A 237 13.22 -11.53 1.58
N TYR A 238 12.74 -10.46 0.96
CA TYR A 238 11.40 -9.92 1.22
C TYR A 238 10.31 -10.98 1.02
N VAL A 239 10.34 -11.70 -0.11
CA VAL A 239 9.34 -12.75 -0.40
C VAL A 239 9.40 -13.87 0.64
N CYS A 240 10.59 -14.33 1.03
CA CYS A 240 10.76 -15.36 2.07
C CYS A 240 10.24 -14.87 3.42
N ASN A 241 10.53 -13.62 3.80
CA ASN A 241 10.03 -13.02 5.04
C ASN A 241 8.49 -12.97 5.09
N VAL A 242 7.84 -12.62 3.98
CA VAL A 242 6.37 -12.62 3.88
C VAL A 242 5.80 -14.03 4.04
N ILE A 243 6.41 -15.03 3.40
CA ILE A 243 6.02 -16.44 3.51
C ILE A 243 6.13 -16.90 4.97
N MET A 244 7.28 -16.66 5.61
CA MET A 244 7.52 -17.08 6.99
C MET A 244 6.62 -16.35 7.98
N ALA A 245 6.32 -15.07 7.75
CA ALA A 245 5.38 -14.32 8.58
C ALA A 245 3.97 -14.93 8.55
N TRP A 246 3.49 -15.38 7.38
CA TRP A 246 2.21 -16.08 7.28
C TRP A 246 2.25 -17.44 7.98
N ILE A 247 3.31 -18.23 7.79
CA ILE A 247 3.45 -19.56 8.43
C ILE A 247 3.44 -19.41 9.96
N LYS A 248 4.21 -18.46 10.51
CA LYS A 248 4.23 -18.18 11.95
C LYS A 248 2.85 -17.83 12.48
N LYS A 249 2.11 -16.98 11.78
CA LYS A 249 0.73 -16.62 12.15
C LYS A 249 -0.19 -17.85 12.18
N GLU A 250 -0.06 -18.77 11.24
CA GLU A 250 -0.85 -20.01 11.21
C GLU A 250 -0.45 -21.02 12.29
N MET A 251 0.77 -20.92 12.84
CA MET A 251 1.20 -21.70 14.01
C MET A 251 0.65 -21.10 15.32
N GLU A 252 0.42 -19.79 15.37
CA GLU A 252 -0.14 -19.08 16.53
C GLU A 252 -1.68 -19.24 16.65
N ASN A 253 -2.36 -19.62 15.55
CA ASN A 253 -3.82 -19.83 15.48
C ASN A 253 -4.21 -21.31 15.56
#